data_AF-A0A3D5B5A2-F1
#
_entry.id   AF-A0A3D5B5A2-F1
#
_cell.length_a   1.000
_cell.length_b   1.000
_cell.length_c   1.000
_cell.angle_alpha   90.00
_cell.angle_beta   90.00
_cell.angle_gamma   90.00
#
_symmetry.space_group_name_H-M   'P 1'
#
loop_
_entity.id
_entity.type
_entity.pdbx_description
1 polymer ?
#
loop_
_entity_poly.entity_id
_entity_poly.type
_entity_poly.pdbx_seq_one_letter_code
_entity_poly.pdbx_strand_id
1 'polypeptide(L)'
;MEYRHLGKAGVKVSELSLGAWVTYGNQFGIKEAKEIMSAAFEAGVNFFDNAEAYASGQAETIMGQALKELGWARKDYLVSTKIFWGGQGPNDSGLSYKHIIEGVNGALKRLQLEYVDFIFAHRPDPETPIEETVFAFNQVIREGKAFYWGTSEWSAAEIMRAVDFARRNNMRPPSMEQPQYNLFHRQRFEVEYAPLYKELGYGTTTWSPLYGGLLTGKYNSGTIPEGSRPTLGDFGWMKERAEDEAKLAITRELAKV
;
A
#
# COMPACT_ATOMS: atom_id res chain seq x y z
N MET A 1 15.41 3.67 14.64
CA MET A 1 14.17 3.10 14.09
C MET A 1 13.61 2.09 15.08
N GLU A 2 12.33 2.18 15.41
CA GLU A 2 11.64 1.13 16.16
C GLU A 2 11.10 0.06 15.20
N TYR A 3 11.16 -1.21 15.62
CA TYR A 3 10.65 -2.34 14.84
C TYR A 3 9.53 -3.05 15.60
N ARG A 4 8.39 -3.25 14.94
CA ARG A 4 7.18 -3.80 15.54
C ARG A 4 6.69 -4.99 14.72
N HIS A 5 5.99 -5.90 15.39
CA HIS A 5 5.26 -6.95 14.68
C HIS A 5 4.13 -6.33 13.86
N LEU A 6 3.90 -6.87 12.66
CA LEU A 6 2.73 -6.48 11.87
C LEU A 6 1.50 -7.23 12.40
N GLY A 7 0.87 -6.66 13.42
CA GLY A 7 -0.16 -7.35 14.20
C GLY A 7 0.43 -8.55 14.93
N LYS A 8 -0.23 -9.71 14.82
CA LYS A 8 0.27 -10.98 15.38
C LYS A 8 1.26 -11.73 14.49
N ALA A 9 1.60 -11.20 13.31
CA ALA A 9 2.57 -11.84 12.44
C ALA A 9 3.98 -11.85 13.07
N GLY A 10 4.72 -12.94 12.87
CA GLY A 10 6.08 -13.08 13.43
C GLY A 10 7.12 -12.15 12.78
N VAL A 11 6.84 -11.60 11.60
CA VAL A 11 7.70 -10.62 10.91
C VAL A 11 7.67 -9.26 11.62
N LYS A 12 8.81 -8.58 11.62
CA LYS A 12 8.94 -7.22 12.15
C LYS A 12 9.13 -6.21 11.03
N VAL A 13 8.32 -5.16 11.06
CA VAL A 13 8.39 -4.01 10.15
C VAL A 13 8.92 -2.80 10.93
N SER A 14 9.64 -1.91 10.25
CA SER A 14 9.95 -0.58 10.77
C SER A 14 8.66 0.22 11.03
N GLU A 15 8.66 1.10 12.03
CA GLU A 15 7.50 1.95 12.36
C GLU A 15 7.08 2.86 11.19
N LEU A 16 8.05 3.23 10.34
CA LEU A 16 7.81 3.91 9.07
C LEU A 16 8.15 2.99 7.91
N SER A 17 7.35 3.06 6.86
CA SER A 17 7.60 2.40 5.57
C SER A 17 7.67 3.42 4.44
N LEU A 18 8.26 3.01 3.31
CA LEU A 18 8.42 3.85 2.13
C LEU A 18 7.52 3.36 1.00
N GLY A 19 6.55 4.18 0.61
CA GLY A 19 5.65 3.90 -0.51
C GLY A 19 6.12 4.52 -1.83
N ALA A 20 5.80 3.87 -2.95
CA ALA A 20 6.17 4.32 -4.31
C ALA A 20 5.08 5.15 -5.04
N TRP A 21 3.90 5.33 -4.44
CA TRP A 21 2.77 5.99 -5.11
C TRP A 21 3.09 7.45 -5.46
N VAL A 22 2.75 7.85 -6.70
CA VAL A 22 2.96 9.18 -7.29
C VAL A 22 4.43 9.54 -7.56
N THR A 23 5.38 8.92 -6.88
CA THR A 23 6.80 9.28 -6.96
C THR A 23 7.50 8.52 -8.08
N TYR A 24 7.64 7.20 -7.95
CA TYR A 24 8.40 6.38 -8.89
C TYR A 24 7.64 6.23 -10.21
N GLY A 25 8.30 6.55 -11.31
CA GLY A 25 7.75 6.48 -12.67
C GLY A 25 7.04 7.76 -13.12
N ASN A 26 6.55 8.58 -12.19
CA ASN A 26 5.87 9.84 -12.50
C ASN A 26 6.74 11.08 -12.24
N GLN A 27 7.48 11.08 -11.13
CA GLN A 27 8.36 12.20 -10.73
C GLN A 27 9.83 11.80 -10.73
N PHE A 28 10.11 10.55 -10.38
CA PHE A 28 11.45 10.05 -10.10
C PHE A 28 11.77 8.81 -10.93
N GLY A 29 13.00 8.78 -11.45
CA GLY A 29 13.56 7.61 -12.11
C GLY A 29 14.35 6.74 -11.15
N ILE A 30 15.16 5.83 -11.70
CA ILE A 30 15.94 4.86 -10.93
C ILE A 30 16.99 5.54 -10.05
N LYS A 31 17.62 6.61 -10.53
CA LYS A 31 18.65 7.32 -9.77
C LYS A 31 18.09 7.88 -8.46
N GLU A 32 17.01 8.66 -8.55
CA GLU A 32 16.37 9.28 -7.39
C GLU A 32 15.74 8.20 -6.49
N ALA A 33 15.15 7.16 -7.07
CA ALA A 33 14.63 6.03 -6.30
C ALA A 33 15.72 5.37 -5.45
N LYS A 34 16.92 5.13 -5.99
CA LYS A 34 18.06 4.59 -5.23
C LYS A 34 18.48 5.51 -4.09
N GLU A 35 18.63 6.81 -4.36
CA GLU A 35 19.01 7.79 -3.33
C GLU A 35 18.00 7.82 -2.17
N ILE A 36 16.70 7.87 -2.50
CA ILE A 36 15.61 7.91 -1.52
C ILE A 36 15.52 6.58 -0.74
N MET A 37 15.62 5.44 -1.43
CA MET A 37 15.58 4.12 -0.80
C MET A 37 16.78 3.91 0.12
N SER A 38 18.00 4.28 -0.31
CA SER A 38 19.20 4.22 0.53
C SER A 38 19.06 5.05 1.79
N ALA A 39 18.61 6.31 1.66
CA ALA A 39 18.41 7.17 2.83
C ALA A 39 17.39 6.56 3.82
N ALA A 40 16.29 6.00 3.30
CA ALA A 40 15.29 5.32 4.15
C ALA A 40 15.88 4.08 4.84
N PHE A 41 16.59 3.23 4.09
CA PHE A 41 17.20 2.00 4.59
C PHE A 41 18.29 2.27 5.63
N GLU A 42 19.16 3.24 5.38
CA GLU A 42 20.19 3.70 6.33
C GLU A 42 19.58 4.27 7.62
N ALA A 43 18.40 4.91 7.53
CA ALA A 43 17.62 5.33 8.69
C ALA A 43 16.88 4.18 9.41
N GLY A 44 16.99 2.94 8.89
CA GLY A 44 16.43 1.72 9.46
C GLY A 44 15.08 1.29 8.86
N VAL A 45 14.55 1.96 7.84
CA VAL A 45 13.32 1.50 7.17
C VAL A 45 13.60 0.18 6.48
N ASN A 46 12.83 -0.86 6.83
CA ASN A 46 12.95 -2.17 6.20
C ASN A 46 11.77 -2.51 5.30
N PHE A 47 10.69 -1.72 5.28
CA PHE A 47 9.48 -2.05 4.54
C PHE A 47 9.20 -1.04 3.41
N PHE A 48 9.10 -1.57 2.18
CA PHE A 48 8.89 -0.82 0.94
C PHE A 48 7.61 -1.28 0.24
N ASP A 49 6.72 -0.34 -0.08
CA ASP A 49 5.38 -0.62 -0.59
C ASP A 49 5.17 -0.13 -2.03
N ASN A 50 4.55 -0.99 -2.84
CA ASN A 50 4.29 -0.74 -4.26
C ASN A 50 2.91 -1.25 -4.68
N ALA A 51 2.51 -1.07 -5.94
CA ALA A 51 1.32 -1.68 -6.53
C ALA A 51 1.48 -1.78 -8.05
N GLU A 52 0.84 -2.77 -8.68
CA GLU A 52 0.88 -2.90 -10.15
C GLU A 52 0.31 -1.67 -10.87
N ALA A 53 -0.64 -0.99 -10.25
CA ALA A 53 -1.31 0.19 -10.81
C ALA A 53 -0.42 1.45 -10.78
N TYR A 54 0.64 1.47 -9.96
CA TYR A 54 1.44 2.68 -9.77
C TYR A 54 2.29 2.95 -11.01
N ALA A 55 1.96 4.05 -11.70
CA ALA A 55 2.52 4.41 -12.99
C ALA A 55 2.46 3.25 -14.00
N SER A 56 1.33 2.52 -14.03
CA SER A 56 1.12 1.36 -14.92
C SER A 56 2.25 0.32 -14.83
N GLY A 57 2.67 0.00 -13.61
CA GLY A 57 3.73 -0.96 -13.30
C GLY A 57 5.15 -0.39 -13.33
N GLN A 58 5.36 0.85 -13.78
CA GLN A 58 6.70 1.45 -13.82
C GLN A 58 7.29 1.64 -12.42
N ALA A 59 6.47 1.91 -11.41
CA ALA A 59 6.94 2.02 -10.04
C ALA A 59 7.56 0.71 -9.53
N GLU A 60 7.01 -0.45 -9.91
CA GLU A 60 7.57 -1.77 -9.58
C GLU A 60 8.88 -2.03 -10.34
N THR A 61 8.92 -1.70 -11.63
CA THR A 61 10.14 -1.82 -12.45
C THR A 61 11.29 -0.99 -11.86
N ILE A 62 11.02 0.26 -11.49
CA ILE A 62 12.01 1.17 -10.90
C ILE A 62 12.49 0.66 -9.55
N MET A 63 11.58 0.25 -8.66
CA MET A 63 11.94 -0.29 -7.35
C MET A 63 12.75 -1.58 -7.49
N GLY A 64 12.35 -2.49 -8.39
CA GLY A 64 13.06 -3.74 -8.64
C GLY A 64 14.47 -3.52 -9.16
N GLN A 65 14.65 -2.60 -10.10
CA GLN A 65 15.96 -2.23 -10.60
C GLN A 65 16.81 -1.54 -9.51
N ALA A 66 16.23 -0.64 -8.72
CA ALA A 66 16.91 0.00 -7.60
C ALA A 66 17.43 -1.03 -6.58
N LEU A 67 16.58 -1.97 -6.14
CA LEU A 67 16.97 -3.04 -5.21
C LEU A 67 18.12 -3.89 -5.77
N LYS A 68 18.05 -4.26 -7.05
CA LYS A 68 19.08 -5.04 -7.73
C LYS A 68 20.41 -4.29 -7.81
N GLU A 69 20.39 -3.00 -8.14
CA GLU A 69 21.59 -2.17 -8.23
C GLU A 69 22.18 -1.81 -6.86
N LEU A 70 21.34 -1.70 -5.82
CA LEU A 70 21.77 -1.47 -4.44
C LEU A 70 22.40 -2.73 -3.81
N GLY A 71 22.07 -3.91 -4.32
CA GLY A 71 22.71 -5.17 -3.91
C GLY A 71 22.40 -5.59 -2.47
N TRP A 72 21.32 -5.08 -1.86
CA TRP A 72 20.90 -5.49 -0.52
C TRP A 72 20.52 -6.97 -0.49
N ALA A 73 20.87 -7.68 0.58
CA ALA A 73 20.46 -9.07 0.70
C ALA A 73 18.94 -9.12 0.90
N ARG A 74 18.25 -10.03 0.18
CA ARG A 74 16.78 -10.12 0.17
C ARG A 74 16.14 -10.25 1.56
N LYS A 75 16.86 -10.84 2.52
CA LYS A 75 16.45 -11.02 3.92
C LYS A 75 16.43 -9.72 4.75
N ASP A 76 17.09 -8.66 4.27
CA ASP A 76 17.28 -7.43 5.05
C ASP A 76 16.15 -6.41 4.80
N TYR A 77 15.31 -6.63 3.79
CA TYR A 77 14.18 -5.76 3.45
C TYR A 77 12.91 -6.58 3.18
N LEU A 78 11.78 -5.87 3.30
CA LEU A 78 10.43 -6.36 3.10
C LEU A 78 9.79 -5.59 1.95
N VAL A 79 9.12 -6.29 1.05
CA VAL A 79 8.43 -5.69 -0.09
C VAL A 79 6.95 -6.06 -0.08
N SER A 80 6.08 -5.08 -0.31
CA SER A 80 4.70 -5.32 -0.69
C SER A 80 4.40 -4.90 -2.12
N THR A 81 3.44 -5.60 -2.73
CA THR A 81 2.67 -5.07 -3.86
C THR A 81 1.17 -5.27 -3.65
N LYS A 82 0.35 -4.69 -4.52
CA LYS A 82 -1.11 -4.75 -4.47
C LYS A 82 -1.67 -5.03 -5.84
N ILE A 83 -2.70 -5.86 -5.86
CA ILE A 83 -3.38 -6.31 -7.08
C ILE A 83 -4.81 -5.79 -7.09
N PHE A 84 -5.19 -5.17 -8.20
CA PHE A 84 -6.56 -4.86 -8.59
C PHE A 84 -6.63 -4.25 -10.00
N TRP A 85 -5.68 -3.40 -10.41
CA TRP A 85 -5.72 -2.67 -11.69
C TRP A 85 -4.44 -2.92 -12.47
N GLY A 86 -4.40 -4.00 -13.24
CA GLY A 86 -3.22 -4.40 -14.03
C GLY A 86 -3.24 -3.97 -15.49
N GLY A 87 -4.37 -3.48 -16.04
CA GLY A 87 -4.49 -3.13 -17.45
C GLY A 87 -5.87 -2.65 -17.88
N GLN A 88 -6.14 -2.70 -19.19
CA GLN A 88 -7.37 -2.20 -19.81
C GLN A 88 -8.25 -3.33 -20.39
N GLY A 89 -7.74 -4.56 -20.44
CA GLY A 89 -8.50 -5.72 -20.87
C GLY A 89 -9.59 -6.11 -19.87
N PRO A 90 -10.60 -6.88 -20.31
CA PRO A 90 -11.75 -7.25 -19.48
C PRO A 90 -11.40 -8.10 -18.25
N ASN A 91 -10.21 -8.72 -18.22
CA ASN A 91 -9.72 -9.52 -17.10
C ASN A 91 -8.43 -8.93 -16.50
N ASP A 92 -8.08 -7.71 -16.86
CA ASP A 92 -6.86 -7.04 -16.38
C ASP A 92 -7.14 -6.22 -15.10
N SER A 93 -8.29 -6.42 -14.47
CA SER A 93 -8.69 -5.73 -13.23
C SER A 93 -9.56 -6.63 -12.34
N GLY A 94 -9.69 -6.27 -11.06
CA GLY A 94 -10.51 -6.95 -10.07
C GLY A 94 -9.72 -7.92 -9.19
N LEU A 95 -10.41 -8.83 -8.52
CA LEU A 95 -9.85 -9.83 -7.60
C LEU A 95 -10.27 -11.25 -7.95
N SER A 96 -10.60 -11.49 -9.22
CA SER A 96 -10.79 -12.83 -9.76
C SER A 96 -9.51 -13.66 -9.59
N TYR A 97 -9.68 -14.98 -9.52
CA TYR A 97 -8.56 -15.92 -9.41
C TYR A 97 -7.56 -15.71 -10.56
N LYS A 98 -8.06 -15.53 -11.79
CA LYS A 98 -7.22 -15.27 -12.96
C LYS A 98 -6.36 -14.02 -12.76
N HIS A 99 -6.99 -12.90 -12.42
CA HIS A 99 -6.29 -11.63 -12.31
C HIS A 99 -5.29 -11.63 -11.15
N ILE A 100 -5.63 -12.20 -9.99
CA ILE A 100 -4.69 -12.31 -8.86
C ILE A 100 -3.44 -13.08 -9.24
N ILE A 101 -3.58 -14.26 -9.86
CA ILE A 101 -2.42 -15.08 -10.24
C ILE A 101 -1.57 -14.38 -11.31
N GLU A 102 -2.19 -13.82 -12.35
CA GLU A 102 -1.48 -13.14 -13.44
C GLU A 102 -0.84 -11.83 -12.99
N GLY A 103 -1.55 -11.03 -12.19
CA GLY A 103 -1.08 -9.77 -11.62
C GLY A 103 0.12 -9.97 -10.70
N VAL A 104 0.09 -10.96 -9.80
CA VAL A 104 1.24 -11.30 -8.94
C VAL A 104 2.45 -11.72 -9.77
N ASN A 105 2.26 -12.59 -10.78
CA ASN A 105 3.37 -12.99 -11.66
C ASN A 105 3.96 -11.80 -12.42
N GLY A 106 3.11 -10.88 -12.90
CA GLY A 106 3.52 -9.65 -13.55
C GLY A 106 4.31 -8.72 -12.61
N ALA A 107 3.82 -8.54 -11.38
CA ALA A 107 4.47 -7.74 -10.36
C ALA A 107 5.86 -8.28 -9.98
N LEU A 108 5.97 -9.59 -9.71
CA LEU A 108 7.26 -10.24 -9.41
C LEU A 108 8.27 -10.09 -10.54
N LYS A 109 7.82 -10.22 -11.80
CA LYS A 109 8.67 -9.98 -12.97
C LYS A 109 9.19 -8.54 -13.03
N ARG A 110 8.33 -7.54 -12.80
CA ARG A 110 8.73 -6.12 -12.79
C ARG A 110 9.66 -5.80 -11.62
N LEU A 111 9.35 -6.31 -10.43
CA LEU A 111 10.17 -6.18 -9.22
C LEU A 111 11.50 -6.95 -9.32
N GLN A 112 11.64 -7.89 -10.25
CA GLN A 112 12.79 -8.81 -10.35
C GLN A 112 13.01 -9.60 -9.05
N LEU A 113 11.91 -10.05 -8.43
CA LEU A 113 11.90 -10.83 -7.20
C LEU A 113 11.19 -12.17 -7.40
N GLU A 114 11.61 -13.19 -6.65
CA GLU A 114 10.91 -14.48 -6.62
C GLU A 114 9.66 -14.45 -5.74
N TYR A 115 9.65 -13.57 -4.74
CA TYR A 115 8.54 -13.38 -3.81
C TYR A 115 8.47 -11.95 -3.27
N VAL A 116 7.27 -11.53 -2.88
CA VAL A 116 7.04 -10.38 -2.01
C VAL A 116 6.76 -10.87 -0.58
N ASP A 117 7.07 -10.07 0.44
CA ASP A 117 6.73 -10.46 1.81
C ASP A 117 5.22 -10.36 2.03
N PHE A 118 4.62 -9.35 1.42
CA PHE A 118 3.24 -8.96 1.61
C PHE A 118 2.54 -8.77 0.25
N ILE A 119 1.39 -9.40 0.06
CA ILE A 119 0.53 -9.13 -1.10
C ILE A 119 -0.83 -8.59 -0.65
N PHE A 120 -1.29 -7.50 -1.24
CA PHE A 120 -2.57 -6.89 -0.88
C PHE A 120 -3.60 -7.01 -1.98
N ALA A 121 -4.85 -7.29 -1.60
CA ALA A 121 -6.01 -6.88 -2.37
C ALA A 121 -6.09 -5.35 -2.33
N HIS A 122 -5.87 -4.67 -3.45
CA HIS A 122 -5.75 -3.21 -3.45
C HIS A 122 -7.07 -2.51 -3.10
N ARG A 123 -8.22 -3.10 -3.45
CA ARG A 123 -9.58 -2.63 -3.10
C ARG A 123 -10.52 -3.82 -2.94
N PRO A 124 -11.68 -3.68 -2.29
CA PRO A 124 -12.72 -4.70 -2.37
C PRO A 124 -13.23 -4.80 -3.81
N ASP A 125 -13.55 -6.02 -4.23
CA ASP A 125 -14.13 -6.30 -5.54
C ASP A 125 -15.58 -6.79 -5.35
N PRO A 126 -16.60 -5.97 -5.67
CA PRO A 126 -17.99 -6.38 -5.54
C PRO A 126 -18.43 -7.39 -6.62
N GLU A 127 -17.66 -7.56 -7.70
CA GLU A 127 -17.98 -8.45 -8.82
C GLU A 127 -17.40 -9.85 -8.64
N THR A 128 -16.41 -10.02 -7.75
CA THR A 128 -15.80 -11.32 -7.44
C THR A 128 -16.25 -11.84 -6.07
N PRO A 129 -16.71 -13.11 -5.95
CA PRO A 129 -16.97 -13.71 -4.65
C PRO A 129 -15.72 -13.70 -3.75
N ILE A 130 -15.88 -13.30 -2.48
CA ILE A 130 -14.77 -13.24 -1.50
C ILE A 130 -14.06 -14.59 -1.39
N GLU A 131 -14.80 -15.69 -1.50
CA GLU A 131 -14.28 -17.04 -1.48
C GLU A 131 -13.21 -17.24 -2.57
N GLU A 132 -13.49 -16.84 -3.80
CA GLU A 132 -12.56 -16.94 -4.93
C GLU A 132 -11.29 -16.12 -4.69
N THR A 133 -11.44 -14.88 -4.20
CA THR A 133 -10.32 -14.02 -3.82
C THR A 133 -9.44 -14.68 -2.74
N VAL A 134 -10.05 -15.25 -1.68
CA VAL A 134 -9.32 -15.94 -0.61
C VAL A 134 -8.60 -17.17 -1.16
N PHE A 135 -9.25 -17.97 -2.01
CA PHE A 135 -8.61 -19.11 -2.68
C PHE A 135 -7.38 -18.68 -3.48
N ALA A 136 -7.49 -17.61 -4.26
CA ALA A 136 -6.41 -17.11 -5.11
C ALA A 136 -5.20 -16.64 -4.29
N PHE A 137 -5.40 -15.81 -3.26
CA PHE A 137 -4.29 -15.38 -2.40
C PHE A 137 -3.69 -16.53 -1.60
N ASN A 138 -4.50 -17.50 -1.16
CA ASN A 138 -3.99 -18.71 -0.54
C ASN A 138 -3.12 -19.52 -1.52
N GLN A 139 -3.51 -19.61 -2.80
CA GLN A 139 -2.69 -20.24 -3.82
C GLN A 139 -1.36 -19.51 -4.03
N VAL A 140 -1.36 -18.18 -4.13
CA VAL A 140 -0.14 -17.36 -4.22
C VAL A 140 0.84 -17.68 -3.08
N ILE A 141 0.34 -17.81 -1.85
CA ILE A 141 1.15 -18.16 -0.69
C ILE A 141 1.67 -19.61 -0.78
N ARG A 142 0.82 -20.56 -1.18
CA ARG A 142 1.23 -21.97 -1.34
C ARG A 142 2.30 -22.15 -2.41
N GLU A 143 2.30 -21.31 -3.43
CA GLU A 143 3.32 -21.26 -4.48
C GLU A 143 4.62 -20.56 -4.05
N GLY A 144 4.68 -20.01 -2.82
CA GLY A 144 5.86 -19.33 -2.29
C GLY A 144 6.08 -17.93 -2.88
N LYS A 145 5.10 -17.38 -3.59
CA LYS A 145 5.18 -16.05 -4.24
C LYS A 145 4.90 -14.89 -3.29
N ALA A 146 4.24 -15.18 -2.17
CA ALA A 146 4.09 -14.26 -1.05
C ALA A 146 4.11 -15.01 0.29
N PHE A 147 4.51 -14.35 1.39
CA PHE A 147 4.46 -14.96 2.73
C PHE A 147 3.19 -14.64 3.51
N TYR A 148 2.65 -13.44 3.32
CA TYR A 148 1.40 -13.00 3.93
C TYR A 148 0.56 -12.26 2.91
N TRP A 149 -0.75 -12.30 3.10
CA TRP A 149 -1.67 -11.47 2.35
C TRP A 149 -2.54 -10.62 3.26
N GLY A 150 -3.03 -9.52 2.70
CA GLY A 150 -3.83 -8.52 3.39
C GLY A 150 -4.78 -7.81 2.45
N THR A 151 -5.52 -6.88 3.02
CA THR A 151 -6.56 -6.10 2.36
C THR A 151 -6.20 -4.61 2.39
N SER A 152 -6.80 -3.82 1.50
CA SER A 152 -6.67 -2.36 1.50
C SER A 152 -8.01 -1.71 1.17
N GLU A 153 -8.49 -0.86 2.07
CA GLU A 153 -9.79 -0.19 2.01
C GLU A 153 -11.01 -1.15 2.00
N TRP A 154 -10.86 -2.34 2.55
CA TRP A 154 -11.98 -3.27 2.77
C TRP A 154 -12.76 -2.86 4.02
N SER A 155 -14.08 -3.05 4.04
CA SER A 155 -14.84 -2.91 5.28
C SER A 155 -14.47 -3.98 6.31
N ALA A 156 -14.67 -3.69 7.60
CA ALA A 156 -14.47 -4.70 8.63
C ALA A 156 -15.34 -5.95 8.40
N ALA A 157 -16.54 -5.77 7.85
CA ALA A 157 -17.44 -6.88 7.52
C ALA A 157 -16.86 -7.78 6.41
N GLU A 158 -16.30 -7.21 5.35
CA GLU A 158 -15.64 -7.98 4.28
C GLU A 158 -14.41 -8.71 4.80
N ILE A 159 -13.59 -8.05 5.62
CA ILE A 159 -12.42 -8.68 6.27
C ILE A 159 -12.87 -9.87 7.13
N MET A 160 -13.90 -9.71 7.95
CA MET A 160 -14.42 -10.79 8.79
C MET A 160 -14.93 -11.97 7.96
N ARG A 161 -15.63 -11.71 6.84
CA ARG A 161 -16.06 -12.77 5.90
C ARG A 161 -14.88 -13.53 5.31
N ALA A 162 -13.84 -12.82 4.86
CA ALA A 162 -12.63 -13.44 4.32
C ALA A 162 -11.88 -14.28 5.36
N VAL A 163 -11.74 -13.76 6.59
CA VAL A 163 -11.12 -14.48 7.72
C VAL A 163 -11.90 -15.75 8.07
N ASP A 164 -13.22 -15.65 8.19
CA ASP A 164 -14.10 -16.77 8.51
C ASP A 164 -14.02 -17.87 7.43
N PHE A 165 -14.16 -17.49 6.16
CA PHE A 165 -14.03 -18.42 5.05
C PHE A 165 -12.66 -19.12 5.04
N ALA A 166 -11.57 -18.37 5.19
CA ALA A 166 -10.23 -18.95 5.20
C ALA A 166 -10.05 -19.97 6.33
N ARG A 167 -10.49 -19.63 7.56
CA ARG A 167 -10.38 -20.51 8.73
C ARG A 167 -11.18 -21.80 8.56
N ARG A 168 -12.43 -21.71 8.09
CA ARG A 168 -13.30 -22.88 7.88
C ARG A 168 -12.77 -23.84 6.81
N ASN A 169 -11.93 -23.34 5.89
CA ASN A 169 -11.38 -24.12 4.78
C ASN A 169 -9.88 -24.41 4.92
N ASN A 170 -9.29 -24.28 6.13
CA ASN A 170 -7.87 -24.52 6.39
C ASN A 170 -6.91 -23.72 5.48
N MET A 171 -7.29 -22.49 5.14
CA MET A 171 -6.49 -21.56 4.35
C MET A 171 -5.89 -20.47 5.23
N ARG A 172 -4.88 -19.79 4.69
CA ARG A 172 -4.29 -18.65 5.38
C ARG A 172 -5.25 -17.45 5.31
N PRO A 173 -5.77 -16.94 6.43
CA PRO A 173 -6.61 -15.75 6.42
C PRO A 173 -5.78 -14.51 6.07
N PRO A 174 -6.42 -13.42 5.60
CA PRO A 174 -5.73 -12.15 5.53
C PRO A 174 -5.33 -11.74 6.96
N SER A 175 -4.20 -11.05 7.09
CA SER A 175 -3.58 -10.80 8.41
C SER A 175 -3.28 -9.35 8.71
N MET A 176 -3.50 -8.47 7.73
CA MET A 176 -3.21 -7.05 7.82
C MET A 176 -4.13 -6.26 6.90
N GLU A 177 -4.39 -5.01 7.27
CA GLU A 177 -5.18 -4.05 6.51
C GLU A 177 -4.33 -2.80 6.22
N GLN A 178 -4.44 -2.25 5.01
CA GLN A 178 -3.76 -1.04 4.58
C GLN A 178 -4.76 0.12 4.32
N PRO A 179 -5.17 0.86 5.36
CA PRO A 179 -6.17 1.91 5.23
C PRO A 179 -5.62 3.32 5.30
N GLN A 180 -6.40 4.28 4.82
CA GLN A 180 -6.08 5.69 5.00
C GLN A 180 -6.16 6.05 6.48
N TYR A 181 -5.11 6.71 6.99
CA TYR A 181 -5.16 7.26 8.33
C TYR A 181 -4.36 8.56 8.43
N ASN A 182 -5.01 9.61 8.91
CA ASN A 182 -4.43 10.93 9.17
C ASN A 182 -5.44 11.76 9.98
N LEU A 183 -5.09 13.00 10.32
CA LEU A 183 -5.95 13.86 11.14
C LEU A 183 -7.36 14.11 10.56
N PHE A 184 -7.55 13.98 9.24
CA PHE A 184 -8.86 14.12 8.58
C PHE A 184 -9.56 12.78 8.27
N HIS A 185 -8.90 11.64 8.47
CA HIS A 185 -9.43 10.31 8.19
C HIS A 185 -9.07 9.39 9.35
N ARG A 186 -9.97 9.33 10.34
CA ARG A 186 -9.74 8.62 11.61
C ARG A 186 -10.74 7.51 11.89
N GLN A 187 -12.00 7.70 11.47
CA GLN A 187 -13.12 6.84 11.87
C GLN A 187 -12.92 5.37 11.50
N ARG A 188 -12.52 5.08 10.25
CA ARG A 188 -12.32 3.71 9.79
C ARG A 188 -11.20 3.00 10.57
N PHE A 189 -10.07 3.67 10.77
CA PHE A 189 -8.95 3.14 11.55
C PHE A 189 -9.27 2.98 13.04
N GLU A 190 -9.75 4.04 13.69
CA GLU A 190 -9.90 4.08 15.15
C GLU A 190 -11.18 3.43 15.66
N VAL A 191 -12.23 3.35 14.84
CA VAL A 191 -13.56 2.87 15.25
C VAL A 191 -13.92 1.58 14.52
N GLU A 192 -13.95 1.61 13.18
CA GLU A 192 -14.38 0.44 12.38
C GLU A 192 -13.44 -0.76 12.57
N TYR A 193 -12.12 -0.52 12.56
CA TYR A 193 -11.12 -1.58 12.66
C TYR A 193 -10.62 -1.89 14.07
N ALA A 194 -10.99 -1.10 15.08
CA ALA A 194 -10.59 -1.37 16.46
C ALA A 194 -10.86 -2.82 16.91
N PRO A 195 -12.02 -3.44 16.59
CA PRO A 195 -12.26 -4.85 16.90
C PRO A 195 -11.33 -5.80 16.14
N LEU A 196 -10.95 -5.50 14.90
CA LEU A 196 -10.02 -6.34 14.12
C LEU A 196 -8.65 -6.39 14.80
N TYR A 197 -8.13 -5.24 15.23
CA TYR A 197 -6.84 -5.16 15.91
C TYR A 197 -6.88 -5.88 17.25
N LYS A 198 -7.91 -5.61 18.06
CA LYS A 198 -8.03 -6.15 19.42
C LYS A 198 -8.31 -7.66 19.43
N GLU A 199 -9.26 -8.12 18.62
CA GLU A 199 -9.79 -9.49 18.71
C GLU A 199 -9.09 -10.46 17.75
N LEU A 200 -8.68 -10.00 16.55
CA LEU A 200 -8.00 -10.85 15.58
C LEU A 200 -6.48 -10.73 15.62
N GLY A 201 -5.94 -9.69 16.28
CA GLY A 201 -4.52 -9.35 16.24
C GLY A 201 -4.09 -8.90 14.85
N TYR A 202 -4.96 -8.19 14.12
CA TYR A 202 -4.67 -7.71 12.77
C TYR A 202 -3.53 -6.71 12.75
N GLY A 203 -2.65 -6.82 11.75
CA GLY A 203 -1.64 -5.81 11.46
C GLY A 203 -2.24 -4.63 10.70
N THR A 204 -1.54 -3.50 10.72
CA THR A 204 -1.93 -2.37 9.87
C THR A 204 -0.72 -1.62 9.33
N THR A 205 -0.85 -1.15 8.10
CA THR A 205 0.11 -0.28 7.43
C THR A 205 -0.68 0.91 6.92
N THR A 206 -0.66 2.06 7.60
CA THR A 206 -1.54 3.18 7.21
C THR A 206 -0.95 4.00 6.05
N TRP A 207 -1.81 4.55 5.18
CA TRP A 207 -1.37 5.37 4.05
C TRP A 207 -1.90 6.81 4.09
N SER A 208 -1.25 7.69 3.32
CA SER A 208 -1.47 9.15 3.29
C SER A 208 -1.53 9.82 4.68
N PRO A 209 -0.50 9.65 5.53
CA PRO A 209 -0.44 10.29 6.85
C PRO A 209 -0.48 11.83 6.75
N LEU A 210 -0.05 12.39 5.62
CA LEU A 210 -0.02 13.82 5.37
C LEU A 210 -1.15 14.33 4.45
N TYR A 211 -2.18 13.52 4.20
CA TYR A 211 -3.35 13.85 3.37
C TYR A 211 -2.97 14.53 2.03
N GLY A 212 -2.17 13.84 1.19
CA GLY A 212 -1.70 14.40 -0.09
C GLY A 212 -0.71 15.57 0.05
N GLY A 213 -0.16 15.79 1.24
CA GLY A 213 0.76 16.88 1.56
C GLY A 213 0.07 18.10 2.19
N LEU A 214 -1.25 18.08 2.36
CA LEU A 214 -1.99 19.22 2.93
C LEU A 214 -1.62 19.44 4.41
N LEU A 215 -1.41 18.36 5.16
CA LEU A 215 -1.00 18.44 6.57
C LEU A 215 0.45 18.92 6.77
N THR A 216 1.21 19.21 5.72
CA THR A 216 2.51 19.90 5.86
C THR A 216 2.35 21.42 5.91
N GLY A 217 1.13 21.94 5.73
CA GLY A 217 0.85 23.38 5.67
C GLY A 217 1.27 24.07 4.37
N LYS A 218 1.77 23.33 3.36
CA LYS A 218 2.31 23.93 2.12
C LYS A 218 1.28 24.64 1.24
N TYR A 219 -0.01 24.38 1.48
CA TYR A 219 -1.13 25.02 0.77
C TYR A 219 -1.82 26.12 1.61
N ASN A 220 -1.32 26.42 2.82
CA ASN A 220 -1.99 27.34 3.76
C ASN A 220 -2.15 28.77 3.22
N SER A 221 -1.30 29.20 2.29
CA SER A 221 -1.41 30.52 1.65
C SER A 221 -2.55 30.63 0.64
N GLY A 222 -3.29 29.54 0.38
CA GLY A 222 -4.29 29.48 -0.69
C GLY A 222 -3.68 29.41 -2.09
N THR A 223 -2.37 29.18 -2.20
CA THR A 223 -1.67 28.95 -3.47
C THR A 223 -1.18 27.52 -3.52
N ILE A 224 -1.34 26.87 -4.68
CA ILE A 224 -0.77 25.55 -4.95
C ILE A 224 0.68 25.73 -5.45
N PRO A 225 1.71 25.31 -4.68
CA PRO A 225 3.09 25.46 -5.11
C PRO A 225 3.39 24.66 -6.38
N GLU A 226 4.21 25.22 -7.27
CA GLU A 226 4.71 24.49 -8.45
C GLU A 226 5.50 23.24 -8.02
N GLY A 227 5.36 22.16 -8.78
CA GLY A 227 5.98 20.87 -8.46
C GLY A 227 5.34 20.13 -7.28
N SER A 228 4.27 20.68 -6.67
CA SER A 228 3.48 19.95 -5.68
C SER A 228 2.58 18.90 -6.34
N ARG A 229 2.11 17.93 -5.55
CA ARG A 229 1.34 16.79 -6.08
C ARG A 229 0.13 17.19 -6.95
N PRO A 230 -0.69 18.21 -6.60
CA PRO A 230 -1.82 18.64 -7.42
C PRO A 230 -1.44 19.24 -8.79
N THR A 231 -0.17 19.59 -9.01
CA THR A 231 0.30 20.12 -10.30
C THR A 231 0.76 19.02 -11.26
N LEU A 232 0.81 17.76 -10.81
CA LEU A 232 1.15 16.61 -11.66
C LEU A 232 -0.08 16.22 -12.51
N GLY A 233 0.14 15.87 -13.78
CA GLY A 233 -0.93 15.69 -14.78
C GLY A 233 -2.11 14.82 -14.31
N ASP A 234 -1.84 13.56 -13.95
CA ASP A 234 -2.88 12.60 -13.53
C ASP A 234 -3.46 12.88 -12.13
N PHE A 235 -2.94 13.89 -11.43
CA PHE A 235 -3.31 14.24 -10.06
C PHE A 235 -4.03 15.59 -9.98
N GLY A 236 -4.51 16.14 -11.10
CA GLY A 236 -5.27 17.38 -11.13
C GLY A 236 -6.53 17.37 -10.26
N TRP A 237 -7.14 16.20 -10.06
CA TRP A 237 -8.26 16.03 -9.12
C TRP A 237 -7.89 16.36 -7.66
N MET A 238 -6.60 16.37 -7.30
CA MET A 238 -6.15 16.78 -5.97
C MET A 238 -6.21 18.31 -5.77
N LYS A 239 -6.40 19.11 -6.82
CA LYS A 239 -6.53 20.58 -6.68
C LYS A 239 -7.70 20.95 -5.79
N GLU A 240 -8.86 20.33 -6.01
CA GLU A 240 -10.05 20.52 -5.17
C GLU A 240 -9.76 20.19 -3.69
N ARG A 241 -8.95 19.15 -3.42
CA ARG A 241 -8.54 18.83 -2.05
C ARG A 241 -7.57 19.87 -1.46
N ALA A 242 -6.67 20.40 -2.28
CA ALA A 242 -5.69 21.40 -1.87
C ALA A 242 -6.32 22.78 -1.63
N GLU A 243 -7.48 23.04 -2.23
CA GLU A 243 -8.26 24.28 -2.15
C GLU A 243 -9.45 24.16 -1.17
N ASP A 244 -9.62 23.04 -0.48
CA ASP A 244 -10.68 22.83 0.50
C ASP A 244 -10.47 23.74 1.72
N GLU A 245 -11.14 24.88 1.73
CA GLU A 245 -11.00 25.90 2.77
C GLU A 245 -11.38 25.42 4.17
N ALA A 246 -12.31 24.46 4.31
CA ALA A 246 -12.63 23.90 5.62
C ALA A 246 -11.44 23.13 6.20
N LYS A 247 -10.73 22.36 5.36
CA LYS A 247 -9.50 21.67 5.77
C LYS A 247 -8.32 22.62 5.93
N LEU A 248 -8.19 23.64 5.06
CA LEU A 248 -7.13 24.63 5.15
C LEU A 248 -7.25 25.50 6.41
N ALA A 249 -8.46 25.85 6.83
CA ALA A 249 -8.68 26.52 8.11
C ALA A 249 -8.11 25.69 9.27
N ILE A 250 -8.36 24.39 9.28
CA ILE A 250 -7.81 23.47 10.30
C ILE A 250 -6.28 23.42 10.22
N THR A 251 -5.68 23.29 9.03
CA THR A 251 -4.20 23.25 8.91
C THR A 251 -3.53 24.57 9.24
N ARG A 252 -4.18 25.72 8.99
CA ARG A 252 -3.69 27.04 9.40
C ARG A 252 -3.70 27.17 10.92
N GLU A 253 -4.71 26.66 11.61
CA GLU A 253 -4.73 26.64 13.08
C GLU A 253 -3.66 25.70 13.65
N LEU A 254 -3.49 24.50 13.08
CA LEU A 254 -2.45 23.55 13.50
C LEU A 254 -1.04 24.12 13.36
N ALA A 255 -0.78 24.97 12.37
CA ALA A 255 0.52 25.59 12.14
C ALA A 255 0.90 26.67 13.16
N LYS A 256 -0.01 27.06 14.05
CA LYS A 256 0.24 28.05 15.13
C LYS A 256 0.80 27.42 16.40
N VAL A 257 0.76 26.10 16.52
CA VAL A 257 1.20 25.30 17.68
C VAL A 257 2.65 24.88 17.47
#